data_AF-B7Q4B9-F1
#
_entry.id   AF-B7Q4B9-F1
#
_cell.length_a   1.000
_cell.length_b   1.000
_cell.length_c   1.000
_cell.angle_alpha   90.00
_cell.angle_beta   90.00
_cell.angle_gamma   90.00
#
_symmetry.space_group_name_H-M   'P 1'
#
loop_
_entity.id
_entity.type
_entity.pdbx_description
1 polymer ?
#
loop_
_entity_poly.entity_id
_entity_poly.type
_entity_poly.pdbx_seq_one_letter_code
_entity_poly.pdbx_strand_id
1 'polypeptide(L)'
;KMISGQYQPCSVVEHECQILRGLHHRGLLELLECYRTPTSCILVFPFVDGLRLFEHVCLRWASYSEHSICIYIRQLLNALDYLHMHGIVHLDIKVRFCSYC
;
A
#
# COMPACT_ATOMS: atom_id res chain seq x y z
N LYS A 1 7.56 -1.98 9.86
CA LYS A 1 7.65 -3.46 9.81
C LYS A 1 8.38 -3.84 8.54
N MET A 2 9.63 -4.31 8.67
CA MET A 2 10.21 -5.22 7.68
C MET A 2 9.16 -6.29 7.39
N ILE A 3 8.99 -6.68 6.12
CA ILE A 3 8.10 -7.78 5.75
C ILE A 3 8.78 -9.07 6.26
N SER A 4 8.68 -9.31 7.56
CA SER A 4 9.17 -10.50 8.23
C SER A 4 8.23 -11.65 7.88
N GLY A 5 8.73 -12.60 7.09
CA GLY A 5 8.35 -14.02 7.25
C GLY A 5 7.34 -14.62 6.28
N GLN A 6 7.05 -14.02 5.13
CA GLN A 6 6.33 -14.74 4.06
C GLN A 6 7.35 -15.08 2.97
N TYR A 7 7.80 -16.33 2.93
CA TYR A 7 8.71 -16.81 1.89
C TYR A 7 7.92 -16.94 0.58
N GLN A 8 7.96 -15.90 -0.26
CA GLN A 8 7.35 -15.95 -1.59
C GLN A 8 8.41 -16.36 -2.64
N PRO A 9 8.05 -17.22 -3.61
CA PRO A 9 8.95 -17.58 -4.70
C PRO A 9 9.38 -16.33 -5.47
N CYS A 10 10.66 -16.26 -5.85
CA CYS A 10 11.25 -15.12 -6.56
C CYS A 10 10.47 -14.73 -7.83
N SER A 11 9.90 -15.71 -8.53
CA SER A 11 9.06 -15.50 -9.73
C SER A 11 7.78 -14.71 -9.46
N VAL A 12 7.13 -14.89 -8.30
CA VAL A 12 5.90 -14.17 -7.95
C VAL A 12 6.22 -12.72 -7.59
N VAL A 13 7.28 -12.51 -6.82
CA VAL A 13 7.69 -11.17 -6.37
C VAL A 13 8.26 -10.33 -7.52
N GLU A 14 8.84 -10.96 -8.54
CA GLU A 14 9.30 -10.26 -9.75
C GLU A 14 8.15 -9.73 -10.59
N HIS A 15 7.11 -10.53 -10.77
CA HIS A 15 5.89 -10.07 -11.42
C HIS A 15 5.28 -8.89 -10.66
N GLU A 16 5.27 -8.95 -9.32
CA GLU A 16 4.84 -7.84 -8.46
C GLU A 16 5.74 -6.60 -8.62
N CYS A 17 7.08 -6.75 -8.63
CA CYS A 17 8.00 -5.62 -8.84
C CYS A 17 7.75 -4.95 -10.22
N GLN A 18 7.49 -5.74 -11.27
CA GLN A 18 7.18 -5.20 -12.60
C GLN A 18 5.88 -4.39 -12.61
N ILE A 19 4.84 -4.90 -11.96
CA ILE A 19 3.58 -4.16 -11.82
C ILE A 19 3.80 -2.86 -11.03
N LEU A 20 4.41 -2.96 -9.86
CA LEU A 20 4.60 -1.83 -8.95
C LEU A 20 5.44 -0.69 -9.55
N ARG A 21 6.40 -1.00 -10.43
CA ARG A 21 7.21 0.00 -11.14
C ARG A 21 6.41 0.89 -12.10
N GLY A 22 5.25 0.43 -12.57
CA GLY A 22 4.40 1.20 -13.47
C GLY A 22 3.31 2.02 -12.76
N LEU A 23 3.23 1.97 -11.43
CA LEU A 23 2.15 2.58 -10.67
C LEU A 23 2.60 3.87 -10.00
N HIS A 24 2.03 4.99 -10.43
CA HIS A 24 2.27 6.30 -9.86
C HIS A 24 0.94 6.98 -9.53
N HIS A 25 0.53 6.90 -8.26
CA HIS A 25 -0.68 7.53 -7.78
C HIS A 25 -0.49 7.96 -6.32
N ARG A 26 -0.93 9.18 -5.97
CA ARG A 26 -0.76 9.77 -4.61
C ARG A 26 -1.31 8.88 -3.49
N GLY A 27 -2.37 8.12 -3.78
CA GLY A 27 -2.98 7.19 -2.83
C GLY A 27 -2.33 5.82 -2.73
N LEU A 28 -1.25 5.56 -3.48
CA LEU A 28 -0.50 4.30 -3.48
C LEU A 28 0.91 4.51 -2.91
N LEU A 29 1.41 3.51 -2.19
CA LEU A 29 2.79 3.51 -1.73
C LEU A 29 3.70 3.10 -2.89
N GLU A 30 4.48 4.04 -3.38
CA GLU A 30 5.36 3.84 -4.52
C GLU A 30 6.54 2.92 -4.16
N LEU A 31 6.90 2.03 -5.09
CA LEU A 31 8.09 1.19 -4.95
C LEU A 31 9.32 2.04 -5.28
N LEU A 32 10.24 2.18 -4.32
CA LEU A 32 11.50 2.89 -4.53
C LEU A 32 12.50 2.01 -5.30
N GLU A 33 12.73 0.80 -4.78
CA GLU A 33 13.76 -0.10 -5.31
C GLU A 33 13.33 -1.56 -5.14
N CYS A 34 13.84 -2.45 -5.99
CA CYS A 34 13.74 -3.89 -5.76
C CYS A 34 15.08 -4.59 -5.98
N TYR A 35 15.44 -5.47 -5.03
CA TYR A 35 16.70 -6.22 -5.01
C TYR A 35 16.44 -7.70 -5.13
N ARG A 36 17.08 -8.34 -6.11
CA ARG A 36 17.03 -9.80 -6.27
C ARG A 36 18.13 -10.43 -5.43
N THR A 37 17.79 -11.47 -4.68
CA THR A 37 18.74 -12.38 -4.03
C THR A 37 18.60 -13.78 -4.64
N PRO A 38 19.53 -14.72 -4.40
CA PRO A 38 19.44 -16.08 -4.94
C PRO A 38 18.16 -16.83 -4.52
N THR A 39 17.55 -16.44 -3.41
CA THR A 39 16.42 -17.16 -2.80
C THR A 39 15.16 -16.31 -2.64
N SER A 40 15.23 -15.00 -2.85
CA SER A 40 14.13 -14.07 -2.60
C SER A 40 14.25 -12.78 -3.41
N CYS A 41 13.20 -11.96 -3.41
CA CYS A 41 13.26 -10.59 -3.89
C CYS A 41 12.83 -9.66 -2.75
N ILE A 42 13.52 -8.53 -2.62
CA ILE A 42 13.32 -7.55 -1.57
C ILE A 42 12.73 -6.30 -2.22
N LEU A 43 11.55 -5.87 -1.78
CA LEU A 43 10.89 -4.65 -2.21
C LEU A 43 11.13 -3.54 -1.18
N VAL A 44 11.59 -2.38 -1.64
CA VAL A 44 11.88 -1.21 -0.81
C VAL A 44 10.84 -0.13 -1.08
N PHE A 45 10.21 0.35 -0.01
CA PHE A 45 9.18 1.39 -0.05
C PHE A 45 9.56 2.54 0.89
N PRO A 46 8.98 3.75 0.71
CA PRO A 46 9.12 4.82 1.68
C PRO A 46 8.67 4.34 3.06
N PHE A 47 9.45 4.71 4.08
CA PHE A 47 9.00 4.53 5.44
C PHE A 47 7.88 5.54 5.72
N VAL A 48 6.71 5.04 6.06
CA VAL A 48 5.59 5.85 6.55
C VAL A 48 5.54 5.67 8.05
N ASP A 49 5.78 6.77 8.78
CA ASP A 49 5.57 6.81 10.22
C ASP A 49 4.07 6.94 10.53
N GLY A 50 3.58 6.12 11.45
CA GLY A 50 2.17 6.05 11.82
C GLY A 50 1.56 4.65 11.85
N LEU A 51 0.33 4.60 12.37
CA LEU A 51 -0.49 3.39 12.48
C LEU A 51 -1.19 3.08 11.16
N ARG A 52 -1.72 1.86 10.98
CA ARG A 52 -2.62 1.57 9.85
C ARG A 52 -3.90 2.39 9.96
N LEU A 53 -4.63 2.61 8.85
CA LEU A 53 -5.90 3.36 8.87
C LEU A 53 -6.83 2.87 9.97
N PHE A 54 -7.03 1.56 10.04
CA PHE A 54 -7.89 0.95 11.05
C PHE A 54 -7.39 1.21 12.48
N GLU A 55 -6.11 1.00 12.76
CA GLU A 55 -5.51 1.23 14.08
C GLU A 55 -5.61 2.71 14.48
N HIS A 56 -5.39 3.63 13.54
CA HIS A 56 -5.49 5.06 13.77
C HIS A 56 -6.93 5.50 14.06
N VAL A 57 -7.91 5.01 13.28
CA VAL A 57 -9.34 5.28 13.51
C VAL A 57 -9.78 4.71 14.84
N CYS A 58 -9.40 3.47 15.18
CA CYS A 58 -9.77 2.84 16.45
C CYS A 58 -9.20 3.56 17.66
N LEU A 59 -7.99 4.11 17.61
CA LEU A 59 -7.42 4.85 18.75
C LEU A 59 -8.03 6.24 18.94
N ARG A 60 -8.55 6.85 17.87
CA ARG A 60 -9.13 8.22 17.92
C ARG A 60 -10.61 8.25 17.56
N TRP A 61 -11.31 7.14 17.72
CA TRP A 61 -12.70 6.96 17.27
C TRP A 61 -13.64 8.05 17.79
N ALA A 62 -13.44 8.50 19.03
CA ALA A 62 -14.21 9.57 19.66
C ALA A 62 -13.98 10.96 19.01
N SER A 63 -12.92 11.13 18.22
CA SER A 63 -12.57 12.37 17.53
C SER A 63 -12.88 12.34 16.03
N TYR A 64 -13.39 11.22 15.51
CA TYR A 64 -13.72 11.08 14.09
C TYR A 64 -15.20 11.35 13.84
N SER A 65 -15.48 12.24 12.89
CA SER A 65 -16.81 12.40 12.31
C SER A 65 -16.99 11.44 11.14
N GLU A 66 -18.24 11.11 10.81
CA GLU A 66 -18.59 10.37 9.60
C GLU A 66 -17.99 11.04 8.36
N HIS A 67 -18.03 12.37 8.30
CA HIS A 67 -17.44 13.14 7.22
C HIS A 67 -15.94 12.86 7.03
N SER A 68 -15.17 12.83 8.13
CA SER A 68 -13.74 12.50 8.07
C SER A 68 -13.51 11.07 7.55
N ILE A 69 -14.34 10.12 7.94
CA ILE A 69 -14.29 8.73 7.45
C ILE A 69 -14.57 8.68 5.95
N CYS A 70 -15.60 9.39 5.46
CA CYS A 70 -15.91 9.49 4.03
C CYS A 70 -14.73 10.02 3.21
N ILE A 71 -13.96 10.99 3.74
CA ILE A 71 -12.76 11.51 3.07
C ILE A 71 -11.72 10.39 2.88
N TYR A 72 -11.47 9.56 3.90
CA TYR A 72 -10.52 8.44 3.78
C TYR A 72 -11.01 7.38 2.80
N ILE A 73 -12.29 7.02 2.85
CA ILE A 73 -12.88 6.05 1.92
C ILE A 73 -12.76 6.57 0.49
N ARG A 74 -13.00 7.86 0.24
CA ARG A 74 -12.85 8.46 -1.08
C ARG A 74 -11.40 8.39 -1.60
N GLN A 75 -10.41 8.66 -0.74
CA GLN A 75 -9.00 8.52 -1.12
C GLN A 75 -8.65 7.06 -1.49
N LEU A 76 -9.17 6.10 -0.73
CA LEU A 76 -9.01 4.68 -1.01
C LEU A 76 -9.63 4.30 -2.35
N LEU A 77 -10.89 4.69 -2.58
CA LEU A 77 -11.60 4.40 -3.83
C LEU A 77 -10.90 5.02 -5.04
N ASN A 78 -10.37 6.23 -4.93
CA ASN A 78 -9.58 6.84 -6.02
C ASN A 78 -8.33 6.03 -6.36
N ALA A 79 -7.63 5.49 -5.35
CA ALA A 79 -6.47 4.64 -5.59
C ALA A 79 -6.85 3.29 -6.23
N LEU A 80 -8.00 2.72 -5.85
CA LEU A 80 -8.52 1.49 -6.45
C LEU A 80 -8.97 1.70 -7.89
N ASP A 81 -9.64 2.81 -8.17
CA ASP A 81 -10.04 3.17 -9.53
C ASP A 81 -8.81 3.25 -10.45
N TYR A 82 -7.74 3.91 -9.99
CA TYR A 82 -6.47 3.93 -10.72
C TYR A 82 -5.92 2.52 -11.00
N LEU A 83 -5.90 1.62 -10.00
CA LEU A 83 -5.44 0.24 -10.20
C LEU A 83 -6.32 -0.52 -11.20
N HIS A 84 -7.64 -0.37 -11.09
CA HIS A 84 -8.59 -1.02 -11.98
C HIS A 84 -8.47 -0.52 -13.42
N MET A 85 -8.20 0.78 -13.63
CA MET A 85 -7.90 1.33 -14.97
C MET A 85 -6.64 0.72 -15.59
N HIS A 86 -5.69 0.26 -14.77
CA HIS A 86 -4.48 -0.45 -15.22
C HIS A 86 -4.67 -1.97 -15.29
N GLY A 87 -5.91 -2.47 -15.13
CA GLY A 87 -6.22 -3.90 -15.19
C GLY A 87 -5.70 -4.70 -13.98
N ILE A 88 -5.39 -4.03 -12.87
CA ILE A 88 -4.80 -4.65 -11.67
C ILE A 88 -5.86 -4.79 -10.58
N VAL A 89 -6.04 -6.01 -10.09
CA VAL A 89 -6.84 -6.29 -8.90
C VAL A 89 -5.90 -6.45 -7.71
N HIS A 90 -6.01 -5.60 -6.69
CA HIS A 90 -5.06 -5.58 -5.57
C HIS A 90 -5.17 -6.82 -4.67
N LEU A 91 -6.38 -7.37 -4.46
CA LEU A 91 -6.71 -8.60 -3.70
C LEU A 91 -6.30 -8.67 -2.21
N ASP A 92 -5.44 -7.76 -1.72
CA ASP A 92 -5.04 -7.65 -0.31
C ASP A 92 -4.77 -6.18 0.05
N ILE A 93 -5.82 -5.36 -0.05
CA ILE A 93 -5.72 -3.92 0.17
C ILE A 93 -5.41 -3.66 1.66
N LYS A 94 -4.15 -3.39 1.94
CA LYS A 94 -3.68 -2.95 3.26
C LYS A 94 -3.49 -1.45 3.23
N VAL A 95 -4.50 -0.72 3.72
CA VAL A 95 -4.46 0.75 3.77
C VAL A 95 -3.32 1.20 4.69
N ARG A 96 -2.21 1.62 4.08
CA ARG A 96 -1.12 2.32 4.76
C ARG A 96 -1.29 3.80 4.43
N PHE A 97 -1.22 4.66 5.44
CA PHE A 97 -1.25 6.10 5.20
C PHE A 97 -0.11 6.50 4.26
N CYS A 98 -0.38 7.43 3.36
CA CYS A 98 0.64 8.34 2.89
C CYS A 98 0.37 9.64 3.65
N SER A 99 1.19 9.95 4.64
CA SER A 99 1.01 11.11 5.53
C SER A 99 1.42 12.39 4.80
N TYR A 100 0.56 12.90 3.92
CA TYR A 100 0.60 14.28 3.42
C TYR A 100 -0.83 14.81 3.17
N CYS A 101 -1.58 14.97 4.27
CA CYS A 101 -2.61 15.98 4.49
C CYS A 101 -2.70 16.23 6.00
#